data_AF-A0A7W0WQM9-F1
#
_entry.id   AF-A0A7W0WQM9-F1
#
_cell.length_a   1.000
_cell.length_b   1.000
_cell.length_c   1.000
_cell.angle_alpha   90.00
_cell.angle_beta   90.00
_cell.angle_gamma   90.00
#
_symmetry.space_group_name_H-M   'P 1'
#
loop_
_entity.id
_entity.type
_entity.pdbx_description
1 polymer ?
#
loop_
_entity_poly.entity_id
_entity_poly.type
_entity_poly.pdbx_seq_one_letter_code
_entity_poly.pdbx_strand_id
1 'polypeptide(L)'
;MSRTRQLMTILRDALGSSDPLPPVPAMPPIPAPPARVYSPRPDRQPFAAEAARHTTALVGIGHVGTRYATDVVLQFQAELAITKTAVNMELPPDWAEANDFVPLVTRVTSHREFLLRPDLGRRLSEDSLAVLRSRCTKNVDVQIVVADGLSAVACMQTGKVLHDAVAKACVARGLSVGT
;
A
#
# COMPACT_ATOMS: atom_id res chain seq x y z
N MET A 1 40.25 15.18 -5.24
CA MET A 1 39.01 14.43 -4.91
C MET A 1 39.32 12.93 -4.95
N SER A 2 38.72 12.13 -4.05
CA SER A 2 38.98 10.67 -3.98
C SER A 2 38.45 9.95 -5.23
N ARG A 3 39.23 9.00 -5.79
CA ARG A 3 38.85 8.16 -6.95
C ARG A 3 37.52 7.43 -6.73
N THR A 4 37.24 7.01 -5.50
CA THR A 4 35.97 6.37 -5.11
C THR A 4 34.78 7.30 -5.33
N ARG A 5 34.96 8.61 -5.07
CA ARG A 5 33.89 9.60 -5.19
C ARG A 5 33.55 9.85 -6.66
N GLN A 6 34.54 9.94 -7.54
CA GLN A 6 34.31 10.03 -8.99
C GLN A 6 33.62 8.79 -9.55
N LEU A 7 34.03 7.59 -9.12
CA LEU A 7 33.44 6.35 -9.58
C LEU A 7 31.96 6.22 -9.16
N MET A 8 31.64 6.63 -7.93
CA MET A 8 30.26 6.69 -7.45
C MET A 8 29.41 7.74 -8.16
N THR A 9 29.98 8.88 -8.56
CA THR A 9 29.27 9.90 -9.35
C THR A 9 28.94 9.39 -10.74
N ILE A 10 29.92 8.78 -11.43
CA ILE A 10 29.73 8.18 -12.76
C ILE A 10 28.67 7.07 -12.71
N LEU A 11 28.70 6.23 -11.67
CA LEU A 11 27.69 5.19 -11.48
C LEU A 11 26.29 5.79 -11.27
N ARG A 12 26.17 6.88 -10.49
CA ARG A 12 24.89 7.54 -10.22
C ARG A 12 24.29 8.18 -11.47
N ASP A 13 25.14 8.83 -12.27
CA ASP A 13 24.72 9.44 -13.53
C ASP A 13 24.33 8.36 -14.54
N ALA A 14 25.10 7.26 -14.63
CA ALA A 14 24.74 6.11 -15.45
C ALA A 14 23.44 5.42 -15.01
N LEU A 15 23.12 5.47 -13.70
CA LEU A 15 21.86 4.99 -13.12
C LEU A 15 20.73 6.03 -13.21
N GLY A 16 20.92 7.13 -13.95
CA GLY A 16 19.85 8.10 -14.22
C GLY A 16 19.50 8.99 -13.03
N SER A 17 20.45 9.26 -12.12
CA SER A 17 20.16 10.11 -10.95
C SER A 17 19.83 11.56 -11.28
N SER A 18 20.17 12.00 -12.50
CA SER A 18 19.80 13.29 -13.07
C SER A 18 18.52 13.25 -13.89
N ASP A 19 17.92 12.07 -14.11
CA ASP A 19 16.70 11.96 -14.90
C ASP A 19 15.54 12.66 -14.16
N PRO A 20 14.72 13.47 -14.86
CA PRO A 20 13.55 14.05 -14.25
C PRO A 20 12.64 12.94 -13.72
N LEU A 21 12.10 13.15 -12.50
CA LEU A 21 11.07 12.27 -11.99
C LEU A 21 9.91 12.26 -13.00
N PRO A 22 9.32 11.09 -13.28
CA PRO A 22 8.10 11.05 -14.09
C PRO A 22 7.05 11.95 -13.42
N PRO A 23 6.22 12.65 -14.22
CA PRO A 23 5.17 13.50 -13.66
C PRO A 23 4.31 12.66 -12.73
N VAL A 24 4.06 13.18 -11.52
CA VAL A 24 3.24 12.48 -10.52
C VAL A 24 1.88 12.24 -11.16
N PRO A 25 1.45 10.99 -11.38
CA PRO A 25 0.12 10.73 -11.89
C PRO A 25 -0.88 11.36 -10.93
N ALA A 26 -1.95 11.95 -11.47
CA ALA A 26 -3.03 12.48 -10.65
C ALA A 26 -3.59 11.32 -9.82
N MET A 27 -3.19 11.24 -8.54
CA MET A 27 -3.72 10.23 -7.66
C MET A 27 -5.21 10.49 -7.52
N PRO A 28 -6.08 9.47 -7.64
CA PRO A 28 -7.47 9.65 -7.28
C PRO A 28 -7.51 10.20 -5.84
N PRO A 29 -8.39 11.17 -5.54
CA PRO A 29 -8.50 11.69 -4.19
C PRO A 29 -8.75 10.50 -3.27
N ILE A 30 -7.81 10.25 -2.35
CA ILE A 30 -8.01 9.23 -1.33
C ILE A 30 -9.27 9.67 -0.58
N PRO A 31 -10.36 8.89 -0.62
CA PRO A 31 -11.58 9.27 0.07
C PRO A 31 -11.20 9.50 1.53
N ALA A 32 -11.50 10.71 2.01
CA ALA A 32 -11.22 11.03 3.40
C ALA A 32 -11.85 9.94 4.27
N PRO A 33 -11.15 9.47 5.32
CA PRO A 33 -11.77 8.55 6.27
C PRO A 33 -13.11 9.15 6.71
N PRO A 34 -14.12 8.29 6.97
CA PRO A 34 -15.49 8.72 7.25
C PRO A 34 -15.48 9.90 8.21
N ALA A 35 -16.21 10.95 7.84
CA ALA A 35 -16.16 12.26 8.47
C ALA A 35 -16.20 12.13 10.00
N ARG A 36 -15.28 12.81 10.69
CA ARG A 36 -15.16 12.87 12.15
C ARG A 36 -16.56 12.99 12.77
N VAL A 37 -17.13 11.88 13.26
CA VAL A 37 -18.40 11.90 14.00
C VAL A 37 -18.11 12.18 15.47
N TYR A 38 -17.28 13.19 15.72
CA TYR A 38 -17.17 13.81 17.02
C TYR A 38 -17.90 15.12 16.87
N SER A 39 -18.94 15.32 17.67
CA SER A 39 -19.51 16.66 17.77
C SER A 39 -18.35 17.56 18.18
N PRO A 40 -17.97 18.56 17.37
CA PRO A 40 -16.95 19.50 17.79
C PRO A 40 -17.43 20.08 19.10
N ARG A 41 -16.79 19.67 20.20
CA ARG A 41 -17.02 20.35 21.45
C ARG A 41 -16.54 21.77 21.20
N PRO A 42 -17.30 22.81 21.60
CA PRO A 42 -16.80 24.17 21.53
C PRO A 42 -15.56 24.24 22.43
N ASP A 43 -14.40 23.97 21.85
CA ASP A 43 -13.13 24.09 22.52
C ASP A 43 -12.81 25.57 22.58
N ARG A 44 -12.45 26.01 23.77
CA ARG A 44 -12.11 27.39 24.10
C ARG A 44 -10.73 27.78 23.55
N GLN A 45 -9.98 26.84 22.96
CA GLN A 45 -8.62 27.06 22.50
C GLN A 45 -8.49 26.98 20.97
N PRO A 46 -8.12 28.09 20.29
CA PRO A 46 -8.08 28.16 18.83
C PRO A 46 -7.06 27.18 18.20
N PHE A 47 -6.01 26.81 18.94
CA PHE A 47 -4.91 26.00 18.43
C PHE A 47 -5.26 24.52 18.22
N ALA A 48 -6.23 23.97 18.97
CA ALA A 48 -6.56 22.54 18.88
C ALA A 48 -7.20 22.19 17.52
N ALA A 49 -8.13 23.03 17.06
CA ALA A 49 -8.77 22.87 15.76
C ALA A 49 -7.75 23.05 14.62
N GLU A 50 -6.86 24.03 14.75
CA GLU A 50 -5.79 24.28 13.78
C GLU A 50 -4.82 23.10 13.69
N ALA A 51 -4.30 22.63 14.82
CA ALA A 51 -3.42 21.46 14.87
C ALA A 51 -4.07 20.22 14.24
N ALA A 52 -5.35 19.99 14.50
CA ALA A 52 -6.09 18.86 13.95
C ALA A 52 -6.28 18.92 12.42
N ARG A 53 -6.09 20.07 11.76
CA ARG A 53 -6.10 20.18 10.28
C ARG A 53 -4.78 19.75 9.65
N HIS A 54 -3.70 19.77 10.41
CA HIS A 54 -2.35 19.44 9.92
C HIS A 54 -1.97 17.97 10.13
N THR A 55 -2.83 17.16 10.74
CA THR A 55 -2.56 15.74 11.01
C THR A 55 -3.81 14.88 10.89
N THR A 56 -3.61 13.61 10.53
CA THR A 56 -4.65 12.57 10.59
C THR A 56 -4.79 11.97 11.98
N ALA A 57 -3.86 12.25 12.90
CA ALA A 57 -3.95 11.82 14.28
C ALA A 57 -5.16 12.46 14.99
N LEU A 58 -5.76 11.72 15.92
CA LEU A 58 -6.89 12.20 16.72
C LEU A 58 -6.43 13.18 17.81
N VAL A 59 -6.16 14.43 17.42
CA VAL A 59 -5.81 15.53 18.32
C VAL A 59 -6.97 16.53 18.46
N GLY A 60 -7.02 17.24 19.58
CA GLY A 60 -8.10 18.23 19.84
C GLY A 60 -9.48 17.61 20.11
N ILE A 61 -9.55 16.32 20.43
CA ILE A 61 -10.80 15.57 20.68
C ILE A 61 -11.41 15.85 22.06
N GLY A 62 -10.72 16.59 22.92
CA GLY A 62 -11.13 16.89 24.28
C GLY A 62 -11.12 15.67 25.22
N HIS A 63 -11.65 15.87 26.44
CA HIS A 63 -11.71 14.83 27.49
C HIS A 63 -12.84 15.11 28.49
N VAL A 64 -13.13 14.14 29.36
CA VAL A 64 -13.98 14.26 30.55
C VAL A 64 -13.18 13.75 31.74
N GLY A 65 -12.76 14.65 32.64
CA GLY A 65 -11.81 14.31 33.71
C GLY A 65 -10.48 13.81 33.11
N THR A 66 -10.02 12.61 33.48
CA THR A 66 -8.80 12.00 32.94
C THR A 66 -9.06 11.01 31.80
N ARG A 67 -10.29 10.96 31.25
CA ARG A 67 -10.73 9.98 30.26
C ARG A 67 -11.22 10.64 28.97
N TYR A 68 -11.25 9.87 27.90
CA TYR A 68 -11.91 10.27 26.67
C TYR A 68 -13.41 10.48 26.90
N ALA A 69 -13.99 11.37 26.10
CA ALA A 69 -15.43 11.53 26.05
C ALA A 69 -16.11 10.27 25.46
N THR A 70 -17.37 10.04 25.84
CA THR A 70 -18.10 8.83 25.42
C THR A 70 -18.26 8.73 23.90
N ASP A 71 -18.54 9.84 23.21
CA ASP A 71 -18.59 9.93 21.75
C ASP A 71 -17.25 9.55 21.11
N VAL A 72 -16.14 10.03 21.68
CA VAL A 72 -14.76 9.64 21.31
C VAL A 72 -14.57 8.13 21.33
N VAL A 73 -14.95 7.51 22.44
CA VAL A 73 -14.83 6.06 22.64
C VAL A 73 -15.72 5.29 21.66
N LEU A 74 -16.97 5.71 21.44
CA LEU A 74 -17.92 5.02 20.55
C LEU A 74 -17.43 5.02 19.10
N GLN A 75 -16.94 6.15 18.60
CA GLN A 75 -16.37 6.20 17.25
C GLN A 75 -15.12 5.33 17.13
N PHE A 76 -14.24 5.34 18.13
CA PHE A 76 -13.05 4.49 18.10
C PHE A 76 -13.43 3.01 18.01
N GLN A 77 -14.49 2.59 18.73
CA GLN A 77 -15.01 1.23 18.63
C GLN A 77 -15.62 0.93 17.25
N ALA A 78 -16.32 1.89 16.65
CA ALA A 78 -16.86 1.76 15.29
C ALA A 78 -15.74 1.63 14.24
N GLU A 79 -14.70 2.46 14.32
CA GLU A 79 -13.52 2.41 13.43
C GLU A 79 -12.72 1.11 13.62
N LEU A 80 -12.61 0.63 14.86
CA LEU A 80 -12.00 -0.66 15.15
C LEU A 80 -12.79 -1.82 14.54
N ALA A 81 -14.13 -1.75 14.54
CA ALA A 81 -14.97 -2.76 13.89
C ALA A 81 -14.74 -2.78 12.37
N ILE A 82 -14.69 -1.62 11.72
CA ILE A 82 -14.37 -1.49 10.29
C ILE A 82 -12.97 -2.05 9.99
N THR A 83 -11.99 -1.73 10.82
CA THR A 83 -10.60 -2.20 10.66
C THR A 83 -10.51 -3.71 10.78
N LYS A 84 -11.21 -4.32 11.74
CA LYS A 84 -11.30 -5.78 11.87
C LYS A 84 -11.92 -6.43 10.63
N THR A 85 -12.94 -5.81 10.04
CA THR A 85 -13.52 -6.28 8.78
C THR A 85 -12.48 -6.19 7.66
N ALA A 86 -11.79 -5.05 7.52
CA ALA A 86 -10.78 -4.84 6.48
C ALA A 86 -9.61 -5.84 6.54
N VAL A 87 -9.16 -6.22 7.76
CA VAL A 87 -8.12 -7.24 7.95
C VAL A 87 -8.58 -8.63 7.48
N ASN A 88 -9.88 -8.90 7.51
CA ASN A 88 -10.46 -10.17 7.04
C ASN A 88 -10.91 -10.13 5.57
N MET A 89 -10.69 -9.03 4.85
CA MET A 89 -11.01 -8.96 3.44
C MET A 89 -9.93 -9.69 2.62
N GLU A 90 -10.37 -10.46 1.64
CA GLU A 90 -9.54 -11.16 0.66
C GLU A 90 -9.79 -10.56 -0.73
N LEU A 91 -8.83 -10.74 -1.65
CA LEU A 91 -9.05 -10.37 -3.04
C LEU A 91 -10.11 -11.28 -3.69
N PRO A 92 -11.02 -10.74 -4.51
CA PRO A 92 -11.90 -11.57 -5.34
C PRO A 92 -11.08 -12.53 -6.21
N PRO A 93 -11.51 -13.80 -6.41
CA PRO A 93 -10.74 -14.79 -7.16
C PRO A 93 -10.40 -14.38 -8.60
N ASP A 94 -11.28 -13.58 -9.21
CA ASP A 94 -11.17 -13.06 -10.57
C ASP A 94 -10.42 -11.72 -10.66
N TRP A 95 -10.04 -11.13 -9.51
CA TRP A 95 -9.43 -9.79 -9.47
C TRP A 95 -8.14 -9.71 -10.29
N ALA A 96 -7.28 -10.73 -10.20
CA ALA A 96 -6.03 -10.76 -10.95
C ALA A 96 -6.28 -10.78 -12.45
N GLU A 97 -7.15 -11.69 -12.91
CA GLU A 97 -7.48 -11.84 -14.33
C GLU A 97 -8.17 -10.59 -14.89
N ALA A 98 -9.08 -9.99 -14.13
CA ALA A 98 -9.76 -8.74 -14.50
C ALA A 98 -8.81 -7.53 -14.61
N ASN A 99 -7.60 -7.63 -14.04
CA ASN A 99 -6.57 -6.59 -14.08
C ASN A 99 -5.35 -7.00 -14.91
N ASP A 100 -5.48 -8.01 -15.78
CA ASP A 100 -4.41 -8.53 -16.65
C ASP A 100 -3.18 -9.06 -15.87
N PHE A 101 -3.37 -9.48 -14.63
CA PHE A 101 -2.34 -10.12 -13.82
C PHE A 101 -2.38 -11.64 -13.92
N VAL A 102 -1.23 -12.28 -13.79
CA VAL A 102 -1.13 -13.73 -13.62
C VAL A 102 -1.50 -14.10 -12.18
N PRO A 103 -2.59 -14.83 -11.92
CA PRO A 103 -2.96 -15.23 -10.57
C PRO A 103 -1.96 -16.26 -10.04
N LEU A 104 -1.40 -15.99 -8.86
CA LEU A 104 -0.49 -16.88 -8.15
C LEU A 104 -0.93 -16.96 -6.69
N VAL A 105 -0.79 -18.16 -6.10
CA VAL A 105 -1.10 -18.42 -4.69
C VAL A 105 0.13 -18.94 -3.96
N THR A 106 0.21 -18.59 -2.67
CA THR A 106 1.24 -19.12 -1.78
C THR A 106 0.88 -20.55 -1.34
N ARG A 107 1.68 -21.15 -0.46
CA ARG A 107 1.37 -22.47 0.12
C ARG A 107 0.24 -22.44 1.15
N VAL A 108 -0.28 -21.26 1.48
CA VAL A 108 -1.41 -21.12 2.39
C VAL A 108 -2.71 -21.56 1.71
N THR A 109 -3.58 -22.20 2.48
CA THR A 109 -4.86 -22.75 2.00
C THR A 109 -6.06 -21.92 2.45
N SER A 110 -5.85 -20.98 3.38
CA SER A 110 -6.88 -20.06 3.89
C SER A 110 -6.26 -18.79 4.47
N HIS A 111 -7.06 -17.72 4.55
CA HIS A 111 -6.64 -16.46 5.20
C HIS A 111 -6.21 -16.65 6.65
N ARG A 112 -6.91 -17.50 7.40
CA ARG A 112 -6.54 -17.82 8.79
C ARG A 112 -5.15 -18.45 8.87
N GLU A 113 -4.83 -19.38 7.96
CA GLU A 113 -3.51 -19.98 7.89
C GLU A 113 -2.45 -18.93 7.52
N PHE A 114 -2.74 -18.04 6.58
CA PHE A 114 -1.84 -16.94 6.22
C PHE A 114 -1.45 -16.08 7.43
N LEU A 115 -2.40 -15.72 8.29
CA LEU A 115 -2.14 -14.95 9.51
C LEU A 115 -1.28 -15.69 10.54
N LEU A 116 -1.33 -17.02 10.57
CA LEU A 116 -0.67 -17.84 11.59
C LEU A 116 0.63 -18.51 11.10
N ARG A 117 0.82 -18.63 9.78
CA ARG A 117 1.91 -19.38 9.12
C ARG A 117 2.65 -18.51 8.12
N PRO A 118 3.43 -17.50 8.58
CA PRO A 118 4.22 -16.66 7.71
C PRO A 118 5.29 -17.44 6.92
N ASP A 119 5.67 -18.63 7.39
CA ASP A 119 6.57 -19.53 6.68
C ASP A 119 5.97 -20.09 5.38
N LEU A 120 4.66 -20.37 5.38
CA LEU A 120 3.92 -20.80 4.20
C LEU A 120 3.59 -19.64 3.28
N GLY A 121 3.18 -18.48 3.84
CA GLY A 121 2.88 -17.27 3.08
C GLY A 121 4.06 -16.68 2.31
N ARG A 122 5.30 -17.05 2.64
CA ARG A 122 6.53 -16.64 1.92
C ARG A 122 6.92 -17.58 0.78
N ARG A 123 6.16 -18.64 0.51
CA ARG A 123 6.48 -19.66 -0.49
C ARG A 123 5.31 -19.85 -1.43
N LEU A 124 5.56 -19.86 -2.75
CA LEU A 124 4.55 -20.19 -3.75
C LEU A 124 4.16 -21.67 -3.69
N SER A 125 2.90 -21.97 -4.04
CA SER A 125 2.46 -23.35 -4.29
C SER A 125 3.18 -23.93 -5.51
N GLU A 126 3.27 -25.26 -5.59
CA GLU A 126 3.93 -25.91 -6.74
C GLU A 126 3.20 -25.60 -8.06
N ASP A 127 1.88 -25.52 -8.04
CA ASP A 127 1.06 -25.13 -9.20
C ASP A 127 1.37 -23.69 -9.63
N SER A 128 1.47 -22.77 -8.67
CA SER A 128 1.83 -21.37 -8.96
C SER A 128 3.26 -21.25 -9.49
N LEU A 129 4.20 -22.07 -8.99
CA LEU A 129 5.55 -22.13 -9.55
C LEU A 129 5.55 -22.63 -11.00
N ALA A 130 4.69 -23.60 -11.34
CA ALA A 130 4.54 -24.07 -12.72
C ALA A 130 3.94 -22.99 -13.63
N VAL A 131 2.93 -22.27 -13.16
CA VAL A 131 2.32 -21.12 -13.87
C VAL A 131 3.35 -20.01 -14.09
N LEU A 132 4.07 -19.60 -13.04
CA LEU A 132 5.12 -18.58 -13.12
C LEU A 132 6.20 -18.95 -14.16
N ARG A 133 6.66 -20.20 -14.16
CA ARG A 133 7.71 -20.67 -15.08
C ARG A 133 7.28 -20.74 -16.54
N SER A 134 5.98 -20.90 -16.79
CA SER A 134 5.41 -21.09 -18.13
C SER A 134 4.85 -19.81 -18.74
N ARG A 135 4.25 -18.93 -17.93
CA ARG A 135 3.56 -17.72 -18.42
C ARG A 135 4.39 -16.45 -18.29
N CYS A 136 5.29 -16.36 -17.30
CA CYS A 136 6.01 -15.12 -17.04
C CYS A 136 7.34 -15.05 -17.81
N THR A 137 7.65 -13.85 -18.29
CA THR A 137 8.90 -13.54 -18.99
C THR A 137 10.09 -13.72 -18.05
N LYS A 138 11.15 -14.36 -18.55
CA LYS A 138 12.39 -14.59 -17.81
C LYS A 138 13.45 -13.58 -18.23
N ASN A 139 14.44 -13.38 -17.35
CA ASN A 139 15.60 -12.51 -17.61
C ASN A 139 15.23 -11.06 -17.93
N VAL A 140 14.30 -10.49 -17.15
CA VAL A 140 13.94 -9.08 -17.18
C VAL A 140 14.71 -8.29 -16.13
N ASP A 141 14.86 -6.99 -16.34
CA ASP A 141 15.55 -6.10 -15.41
C ASP A 141 14.70 -5.86 -14.15
N VAL A 142 13.38 -5.73 -14.31
CA VAL A 142 12.43 -5.47 -13.21
C VAL A 142 11.21 -6.38 -13.32
N GLN A 143 10.94 -7.17 -12.28
CA GLN A 143 9.67 -7.88 -12.10
C GLN A 143 8.89 -7.20 -10.98
N ILE A 144 7.67 -6.75 -11.28
CA ILE A 144 6.76 -6.17 -10.29
C ILE A 144 5.80 -7.27 -9.84
N VAL A 145 5.53 -7.33 -8.54
CA VAL A 145 4.59 -8.28 -7.95
C VAL A 145 3.61 -7.49 -7.10
N VAL A 146 2.32 -7.71 -7.33
CA VAL A 146 1.24 -7.19 -6.50
C VAL A 146 0.73 -8.33 -5.63
N ALA A 147 0.76 -8.14 -4.32
CA ALA A 147 0.27 -9.11 -3.35
C ALA A 147 -0.65 -8.41 -2.34
N ASP A 148 -1.76 -9.06 -2.01
CA ASP A 148 -2.71 -8.61 -0.99
C ASP A 148 -2.06 -8.41 0.39
N GLY A 149 -1.23 -9.35 0.82
CA GLY A 149 -0.57 -9.33 2.10
C GLY A 149 -1.57 -9.19 3.25
N LEU A 150 -1.37 -8.19 4.12
CA LEU A 150 -2.28 -7.90 5.25
C LEU A 150 -3.39 -6.90 4.88
N SER A 151 -3.48 -6.46 3.63
CA SER A 151 -4.49 -5.51 3.18
C SER A 151 -4.87 -5.73 1.71
N ALA A 152 -5.84 -6.61 1.47
CA ALA A 152 -6.46 -6.76 0.15
C ALA A 152 -7.06 -5.43 -0.36
N VAL A 153 -7.55 -4.59 0.56
CA VAL A 153 -8.09 -3.26 0.25
C VAL A 153 -7.07 -2.38 -0.47
N ALA A 154 -5.80 -2.42 -0.06
CA ALA A 154 -4.74 -1.63 -0.70
C ALA A 154 -4.54 -2.03 -2.17
N CYS A 155 -4.58 -3.33 -2.46
CA CYS A 155 -4.52 -3.86 -3.82
C CYS A 155 -5.71 -3.42 -4.66
N MET A 156 -6.94 -3.62 -4.15
CA MET A 156 -8.16 -3.26 -4.87
C MET A 156 -8.29 -1.77 -5.17
N GLN A 157 -7.79 -0.91 -4.28
CA GLN A 157 -7.92 0.55 -4.44
C GLN A 157 -6.79 1.17 -5.26
N THR A 158 -5.54 0.89 -4.88
CA THR A 158 -4.38 1.63 -5.42
C THR A 158 -3.32 0.74 -6.05
N GLY A 159 -3.37 -0.58 -5.82
CA GLY A 159 -2.36 -1.53 -6.26
C GLY A 159 -2.12 -1.49 -7.77
N LYS A 160 -3.19 -1.57 -8.58
CA LYS A 160 -3.07 -1.53 -10.05
C LYS A 160 -2.52 -0.20 -10.56
N VAL A 161 -3.01 0.92 -10.02
CA VAL A 161 -2.57 2.27 -10.42
C VAL A 161 -1.08 2.46 -10.14
N LEU A 162 -0.62 2.02 -8.97
CA LEU A 162 0.80 2.09 -8.61
C LEU A 162 1.64 1.17 -9.50
N HIS A 163 1.20 -0.08 -9.71
CA HIS A 163 1.85 -1.04 -10.59
C HIS A 163 2.10 -0.42 -11.98
N ASP A 164 1.07 0.13 -12.60
CA ASP A 164 1.14 0.65 -13.97
C ASP A 164 2.03 1.89 -14.05
N ALA A 165 1.98 2.75 -13.04
CA ALA A 165 2.85 3.92 -12.95
C ALA A 165 4.33 3.51 -12.86
N VAL A 166 4.65 2.49 -12.06
CA VAL A 166 6.02 1.97 -11.92
C VAL A 166 6.47 1.28 -13.21
N ALA A 167 5.65 0.40 -13.79
CA ALA A 167 5.96 -0.27 -15.05
C ALA A 167 6.26 0.74 -16.16
N LYS A 168 5.41 1.76 -16.32
CA LYS A 168 5.62 2.85 -17.28
C LYS A 168 6.93 3.61 -17.02
N ALA A 169 7.25 3.90 -15.76
CA ALA A 169 8.47 4.59 -15.40
C ALA A 169 9.75 3.76 -15.65
N CYS A 170 9.67 2.43 -15.53
CA CYS A 170 10.76 1.52 -15.86
C CYS A 170 10.99 1.46 -17.38
N VAL A 171 9.93 1.27 -18.17
CA VAL A 171 10.03 1.25 -19.64
C VAL A 171 10.57 2.56 -20.18
N ALA A 172 10.14 3.71 -19.63
CA ALA A 172 10.65 5.03 -20.01
C ALA A 172 12.15 5.21 -19.76
N ARG A 173 12.74 4.41 -18.85
CA ARG A 173 14.19 4.38 -18.57
C ARG A 173 14.95 3.31 -19.38
N GLY A 174 14.27 2.65 -20.32
CA GLY A 174 14.86 1.59 -21.13
C GLY A 174 15.06 0.26 -20.39
N LEU A 175 14.43 0.08 -19.22
CA LEU A 175 14.46 -1.19 -18.49
C LEU A 175 13.41 -2.14 -19.04
N SER A 176 13.77 -3.41 -19.19
CA SER A 176 12.80 -4.47 -19.48
C SER A 176 11.97 -4.78 -18.23
N VAL A 177 10.65 -4.77 -18.39
CA VAL A 177 9.68 -5.08 -17.32
C VAL A 177 9.09 -6.45 -17.59
N GLY A 178 8.95 -7.24 -16.52
CA GLY A 178 8.30 -8.54 -16.52
C GLY A 178 6.84 -8.50 -16.93
N THR A 179 6.27 -9.70 -17.08
CA THR A 179 4.82 -9.91 -17.27
C THR A 179 4.04 -9.35 -16.09
#